data_AF-A0A3B8HDN5-F1
#
_entry.id   AF-A0A3B8HDN5-F1
#
_cell.length_a   1.000
_cell.length_b   1.000
_cell.length_c   1.000
_cell.angle_alpha   90.00
_cell.angle_beta   90.00
_cell.angle_gamma   90.00
#
_symmetry.space_group_name_H-M   'P 1'
#
loop_
_entity.id
_entity.type
_entity.pdbx_description
1 polymer ?
#
loop_
_entity_poly.entity_id
_entity_poly.type
_entity_poly.pdbx_seq_one_letter_code
_entity_poly.pdbx_strand_id
1 'polypeptide(L)' 'MPRRREVAKRDILLDPKYNSKLVAKFINKVMRRGKKSLAERILYGA' A
#
# COMPACT_ATOMS: atom_id res chain seq x y z
N MET A 1 -12.84 3.39 15.53
CA MET A 1 -14.16 2.95 15.04
C MET A 1 -15.20 3.99 15.44
N PRO A 2 -15.77 4.75 14.50
CA PRO A 2 -16.77 5.75 14.81
C PRO A 2 -18.18 5.25 14.49
N ARG A 3 -19.16 5.55 15.37
CA ARG A 3 -20.58 5.28 15.10
C ARG A 3 -21.30 6.43 14.37
N ARG A 4 -20.73 7.64 14.29
CA ARG A 4 -21.37 8.85 13.69
C ARG A 4 -20.44 9.79 12.91
N ARG A 5 -19.16 9.47 12.69
CA ARG A 5 -18.18 10.36 12.02
C ARG A 5 -17.55 9.67 10.82
N GLU A 6 -17.37 10.40 9.73
CA GLU A 6 -16.56 9.93 8.59
C GLU A 6 -15.10 9.79 9.00
N VAL A 7 -14.49 8.66 8.64
CA VAL A 7 -13.06 8.42 8.88
C VAL A 7 -12.28 9.05 7.73
N ALA A 8 -11.38 9.98 8.06
CA ALA A 8 -10.45 10.53 7.08
C ALA A 8 -9.66 9.40 6.41
N LYS A 9 -9.61 9.41 5.08
CA LYS A 9 -8.80 8.46 4.32
C LYS A 9 -7.33 8.74 4.61
N ARG A 10 -6.57 7.70 4.91
CA ARG A 10 -5.12 7.80 5.13
C ARG A 10 -4.43 8.06 3.79
N ASP A 11 -3.59 9.08 3.75
CA ASP A 11 -2.69 9.32 2.62
C ASP A 11 -1.60 8.25 2.57
N ILE A 12 -1.26 7.85 1.35
CA ILE A 12 -0.30 6.79 1.08
C ILE A 12 0.82 7.42 0.26
N LEU A 13 2.05 7.14 0.67
CA LEU A 13 3.26 7.53 -0.07
C LEU A 13 3.26 6.89 -1.45
N LEU A 14 3.81 7.63 -2.42
CA LEU A 14 3.98 7.14 -3.77
C LEU A 14 5.01 6.01 -3.79
N ASP A 15 4.83 5.11 -4.74
CA ASP A 15 5.78 4.04 -4.97
C ASP A 15 7.13 4.61 -5.46
N PRO A 16 8.29 4.21 -4.93
CA PRO A 16 9.58 4.79 -5.30
C PRO A 16 10.02 4.46 -6.74
N LYS A 17 9.48 3.42 -7.38
CA LYS A 17 9.91 3.00 -8.72
C LYS A 17 8.98 3.54 -9.80
N TYR A 18 7.68 3.47 -9.60
CA TYR A 18 6.67 3.89 -10.58
C TYR A 18 5.99 5.21 -10.23
N ASN A 19 6.33 5.82 -9.10
CA ASN A 19 5.75 7.06 -8.58
C ASN A 19 4.20 7.08 -8.62
N SER A 20 3.58 5.91 -8.43
CA SER A 20 2.15 5.70 -8.61
C SER A 20 1.48 5.33 -7.29
N LYS A 21 0.39 6.02 -6.96
CA LYS A 21 -0.45 5.71 -5.78
C LYS A 21 -1.13 4.35 -5.91
N LEU A 22 -1.40 3.89 -7.13
CA LEU A 22 -2.08 2.62 -7.37
C LEU A 22 -1.15 1.44 -7.06
N VAL A 23 0.10 1.52 -7.51
CA VAL A 23 1.13 0.50 -7.24
C VAL A 23 1.39 0.41 -5.73
N ALA A 24 1.57 1.56 -5.06
CA ALA A 24 1.76 1.58 -3.61
C ALA A 24 0.56 0.96 -2.83
N LYS A 25 -0.67 1.24 -3.26
CA LYS A 25 -1.88 0.60 -2.70
C LYS A 25 -1.90 -0.91 -2.94
N PHE A 26 -1.47 -1.36 -4.11
CA PHE A 26 -1.42 -2.77 -4.46
C PHE A 26 -0.38 -3.52 -3.62
N ILE A 27 0.84 -2.98 -3.49
CA ILE A 27 1.90 -3.54 -2.61
C ILE A 27 1.37 -3.68 -1.18
N ASN A 28 0.71 -2.65 -0.64
CA ASN A 28 0.16 -2.68 0.71
C ASN A 28 -0.95 -3.74 0.90
N LYS A 29 -1.71 -4.07 -0.15
CA LYS A 29 -2.72 -5.15 -0.11
C LYS A 29 -2.11 -6.54 -0.26
N VAL A 30 -1.06 -6.68 -1.06
CA VAL A 30 -0.32 -7.95 -1.26
C VAL A 30 0.53 -8.29 -0.02
N MET A 31 0.99 -7.27 0.70
CA MET A 31 1.82 -7.41 1.88
C MET A 31 1.13 -8.25 2.98
N ARG A 32 1.77 -9.37 3.36
CA ARG A 32 1.33 -10.25 4.44
C ARG A 32 2.24 -10.12 5.65
N ARG A 33 1.68 -10.00 6.86
CA ARG A 33 2.42 -9.86 8.13
C ARG A 33 3.44 -8.70 8.14
N GLY A 34 3.15 -7.60 7.46
CA GLY A 34 4.03 -6.41 7.44
C GLY A 34 5.32 -6.56 6.61
N LYS A 35 5.45 -7.62 5.81
CA LYS A 35 6.67 -7.88 5.00
C LYS A 35 6.68 -7.05 3.70
N LYS A 36 7.05 -5.77 3.78
CA LYS A 36 7.08 -4.84 2.64
C LYS A 36 8.10 -5.22 1.57
N SER A 37 9.34 -5.55 1.97
CA SER A 37 10.40 -5.95 1.04
C SER A 37 10.04 -7.19 0.20
N LEU A 38 9.34 -8.16 0.81
CA LEU A 38 8.91 -9.36 0.09
C LEU A 38 7.76 -9.04 -0.89
N ALA A 39 6.82 -8.18 -0.51
CA ALA A 39 5.76 -7.72 -1.39
C ALA A 39 6.29 -6.91 -2.59
N GLU A 40 7.28 -6.04 -2.36
CA GLU A 40 7.98 -5.30 -3.41
C GLU A 40 8.72 -6.24 -4.36
N ARG A 41 9.44 -7.25 -3.84
CA ARG A 41 10.10 -8.27 -4.67
C ARG A 41 9.12 -9.08 -5.52
N ILE A 42 7.97 -9.47 -4.98
CA ILE A 42 6.95 -10.20 -5.75
C ILE A 42 6.40 -9.33 -6.87
N LEU A 43 6.14 -8.04 -6.61
CA LEU A 43 5.56 -7.16 -7.61
C LEU A 43 6.55 -6.72 -8.68
N TYR A 44 7.80 -6.44 -8.30
CA TYR A 44 8.84 -5.99 -9.24
C TYR A 44 9.57 -7.14 -9.94
N GLY A 45 9.52 -8.34 -9.36
CA GLY A 45 10.12 -9.55 -9.93
C GLY A 45 9.17 -10.34 -10.83
N ALA A 46 7.90 -9.92 -10.95
CA ALA A 46 6.97 -10.35 -11.98
C ALA A 46 7.15 -9.47 -13.23
#